data_AF-A0A673Y0G8-F1
#
_entry.id   AF-A0A673Y0G8-F1
#
_cell.length_a   1.000
_cell.length_b   1.000
_cell.length_c   1.000
_cell.angle_alpha   90.00
_cell.angle_beta   90.00
_cell.angle_gamma   90.00
#
_symmetry.space_group_name_H-M   'P 1'
#
loop_
_entity.id
_entity.type
_entity.pdbx_description
1 polymer ?
#
loop_
_entity_poly.entity_id
_entity_poly.type
_entity_poly.pdbx_seq_one_letter_code
_entity_poly.pdbx_strand_id
1 'polypeptide(L)'
;MSNIYIQEPPTNGKVLIKTSAGDIDIELWSKEAPKAARNFVQLCMEGYYDGTPFHRVVPEFIVQGGDPTGSGTGGESIYGRPFKDEFHSRLRFNRRGLVAMANAGPHDNGSQFFFTLGRADELNNKHTIFGKVTGDTVYNMLRLSEVECDQEERPLNPHKIRTTEVLHSPFDDIIPRERKKSKKDEDKKEGKKSQSKATKNFSLLSFGEEAEEEEEMVTQVSQTLKGKSKSSHDLLKDDPLLSSVPATMALLDRFKSKLSSAITETSEAPEEAPEELAEDDDKGWMAHVLQFDEQTRKVKDANMQDEDTFEISDPRNPVNKRRREESKKIMKEKKAKR
;
A
#
# COMPACT_ATOMS: atom_id res chain seq x y z
N MET A 1 25.32 23.62 16.97
CA MET A 1 23.95 23.29 17.42
C MET A 1 22.98 23.85 16.40
N SER A 2 22.31 23.00 15.62
CA SER A 2 21.31 23.44 14.65
C SER A 2 20.04 23.84 15.38
N ASN A 3 19.74 25.15 15.43
CA ASN A 3 18.52 25.67 16.02
C ASN A 3 17.32 25.37 15.10
N ILE A 4 16.72 24.19 15.26
CA ILE A 4 15.43 23.85 14.67
C ILE A 4 14.37 24.23 15.70
N TYR A 5 13.74 25.40 15.53
CA TYR A 5 12.64 25.84 16.38
C TYR A 5 11.35 25.15 15.93
N ILE A 6 10.88 24.16 16.70
CA ILE A 6 9.54 23.59 16.52
C ILE A 6 8.56 24.55 17.19
N GLN A 7 7.83 25.32 16.37
CA GLN A 7 6.83 26.29 16.86
C GLN A 7 5.51 25.65 17.29
N GLU A 8 5.30 24.36 17.02
CA GLU A 8 4.06 23.66 17.33
C GLU A 8 3.92 23.36 18.83
N PRO A 9 2.69 23.35 19.38
CA PRO A 9 2.46 22.88 20.74
C PRO A 9 2.67 21.37 20.87
N PRO A 10 2.94 20.86 22.09
CA PRO A 10 3.06 19.43 22.34
C PRO A 10 1.74 18.72 22.06
N THR A 11 1.82 17.54 21.46
CA THR A 11 0.69 16.65 21.21
C THR A 11 0.31 15.87 22.47
N ASN A 12 -0.94 15.47 22.55
CA ASN A 12 -1.48 14.62 23.61
C ASN A 12 -2.56 13.71 23.03
N GLY A 13 -2.24 12.43 22.90
CA GLY A 13 -3.06 11.41 22.26
C GLY A 13 -2.39 10.83 21.01
N LYS A 14 -2.50 9.51 20.81
CA LYS A 14 -1.92 8.81 19.66
C LYS A 14 -2.88 7.73 19.14
N VAL A 15 -3.08 7.69 17.83
CA VAL A 15 -3.95 6.73 17.13
C VAL A 15 -3.19 6.14 15.95
N LEU A 16 -3.25 4.82 15.81
CA LEU A 16 -2.70 4.07 14.69
C LEU A 16 -3.83 3.75 13.70
N ILE A 17 -3.66 4.14 12.44
CA ILE A 17 -4.52 3.74 11.34
C ILE A 17 -3.78 2.71 10.49
N LYS A 18 -4.28 1.48 10.46
CA LYS A 18 -3.78 0.44 9.55
C LYS A 18 -4.46 0.60 8.21
N THR A 19 -3.67 0.90 7.19
CA THR A 19 -4.15 1.34 5.88
C THR A 19 -3.64 0.37 4.81
N SER A 20 -4.26 0.33 3.62
CA SER A 20 -3.75 -0.53 2.54
C SER A 20 -2.39 -0.08 1.99
N ALA A 21 -1.98 1.17 2.23
CA ALA A 21 -0.67 1.69 1.85
C ALA A 21 0.41 1.48 2.94
N GLY A 22 0.03 1.03 4.12
CA GLY A 22 0.88 0.89 5.30
C GLY A 22 0.27 1.53 6.54
N ASP A 23 1.01 1.46 7.64
CA ASP A 23 0.58 1.94 8.95
C ASP A 23 0.83 3.45 9.09
N ILE A 24 -0.14 4.19 9.62
CA ILE A 24 -0.08 5.63 9.79
C ILE A 24 -0.36 5.97 11.26
N ASP A 25 0.66 6.49 11.92
CA ASP A 25 0.59 6.91 13.32
C ASP A 25 0.28 8.40 13.39
N ILE A 26 -0.84 8.75 14.02
CA ILE A 26 -1.33 10.12 14.17
C ILE A 26 -1.22 10.54 15.63
N GLU A 27 -0.51 11.63 15.87
CA GLU A 27 -0.50 12.34 17.14
C GLU A 27 -1.54 13.46 17.13
N LEU A 28 -2.28 13.61 18.22
CA LEU A 28 -3.41 14.52 18.31
C LEU A 28 -3.08 15.75 19.18
N TRP A 29 -3.63 16.91 18.81
CA TRP A 29 -3.63 18.13 19.63
C TRP A 29 -4.94 18.24 20.40
N SER A 30 -5.09 17.40 21.44
CA SER A 30 -6.32 17.35 22.23
C SER A 30 -6.57 18.59 23.09
N LYS A 31 -5.54 19.41 23.37
CA LYS A 31 -5.70 20.67 24.11
C LYS A 31 -6.20 21.80 23.22
N GLU A 32 -5.66 21.89 22.01
CA GLU A 32 -5.98 22.95 21.04
C GLU A 32 -7.30 22.68 20.29
N ALA A 33 -7.56 21.41 19.94
CA ALA A 33 -8.75 21.00 19.21
C ALA A 33 -9.49 19.84 19.94
N PRO A 34 -10.04 20.10 21.15
CA PRO A 34 -10.63 19.06 21.98
C PRO A 34 -11.85 18.39 21.34
N LYS A 35 -12.70 19.13 20.62
CA LYS A 35 -13.92 18.55 20.04
C LYS A 35 -13.62 17.67 18.84
N ALA A 36 -12.70 18.11 17.99
CA ALA A 36 -12.25 17.34 16.83
C ALA A 36 -11.49 16.09 17.27
N ALA A 37 -10.54 16.22 18.21
CA ALA A 37 -9.78 15.09 18.73
C ALA A 37 -10.70 14.06 19.40
N ARG A 38 -11.67 14.51 20.23
CA ARG A 38 -12.65 13.62 20.85
C ARG A 38 -13.51 12.88 19.82
N ASN A 39 -14.02 13.60 18.82
CA ASN A 39 -14.78 13.01 17.73
C ASN A 39 -13.97 11.92 17.01
N PHE A 40 -12.73 12.24 16.66
CA PHE A 40 -11.85 11.31 15.95
C PHE A 40 -11.53 10.05 16.78
N VAL A 41 -11.13 10.20 18.05
CA VAL A 41 -10.81 9.08 18.94
C VAL A 41 -12.03 8.18 19.14
N GLN A 42 -13.20 8.76 19.40
CA GLN A 42 -14.42 7.97 19.60
C GLN A 42 -14.84 7.24 18.31
N LEU A 43 -14.76 7.89 17.15
CA LEU A 43 -15.03 7.22 15.86
C LEU A 43 -14.04 6.08 15.59
N CYS A 44 -12.77 6.23 15.98
CA CYS A 44 -11.79 5.14 15.90
C CYS A 44 -12.13 3.98 16.85
N MET A 45 -12.57 4.26 18.08
CA MET A 45 -12.99 3.22 19.03
C MET A 45 -14.27 2.50 18.59
N GLU A 46 -15.18 3.19 17.91
CA GLU A 46 -16.39 2.61 17.31
C GLU A 46 -16.10 1.76 16.05
N GLY A 47 -14.84 1.70 15.59
CA GLY A 47 -14.47 1.08 14.31
C GLY A 47 -15.13 1.80 13.14
N TYR A 48 -15.33 3.12 13.26
CA TYR A 48 -16.13 3.88 12.30
C TYR A 48 -15.52 3.91 10.92
N TYR A 49 -14.20 4.03 10.91
CA TYR A 49 -13.37 4.16 9.72
C TYR A 49 -12.98 2.83 9.09
N ASP A 50 -13.36 1.70 9.67
CA ASP A 50 -13.04 0.37 9.14
C ASP A 50 -13.68 0.17 7.76
N GLY A 51 -12.85 -0.14 6.76
CA GLY A 51 -13.26 -0.33 5.38
C GLY A 51 -13.51 0.97 4.59
N THR A 52 -13.32 2.15 5.19
CA THR A 52 -13.58 3.43 4.52
C THR A 52 -12.49 3.77 3.49
N PRO A 53 -12.86 4.16 2.26
CA PRO A 53 -11.90 4.54 1.22
C PRO A 53 -11.46 6.00 1.31
N PHE A 54 -10.25 6.29 0.84
CA PHE A 54 -9.85 7.64 0.45
C PHE A 54 -10.45 7.94 -0.92
N HIS A 55 -11.47 8.79 -0.94
CA HIS A 55 -12.31 9.01 -2.12
C HIS A 55 -11.83 10.21 -2.97
N ARG A 56 -10.96 11.07 -2.43
CA ARG A 56 -10.44 12.23 -3.15
C ARG A 56 -8.94 12.40 -2.89
N VAL A 57 -8.17 12.51 -3.96
CA VAL A 57 -6.72 12.70 -3.93
C VAL A 57 -6.37 13.84 -4.88
N VAL A 58 -5.80 14.90 -4.33
CA VAL A 58 -5.24 16.02 -5.10
C VAL A 58 -3.72 15.97 -4.91
N PRO A 59 -2.95 15.57 -5.93
CA PRO A 59 -1.50 15.47 -5.85
C PRO A 59 -0.88 16.75 -5.29
N GLU A 60 0.12 16.61 -4.42
CA GLU A 60 0.84 17.70 -3.74
C GLU A 60 0.00 18.60 -2.82
N PHE A 61 -1.32 18.41 -2.74
CA PHE A 61 -2.20 19.22 -1.92
C PHE A 61 -2.79 18.43 -0.75
N ILE A 62 -3.79 17.58 -1.00
CA ILE A 62 -4.51 16.86 0.05
C ILE A 62 -4.93 15.45 -0.40
N VAL A 63 -5.07 14.55 0.57
CA VAL A 63 -5.79 13.28 0.42
C VAL A 63 -6.89 13.22 1.46
N GLN A 64 -8.13 13.05 1.01
CA GLN A 64 -9.34 13.13 1.83
C GLN A 64 -9.98 11.75 2.00
N GLY A 65 -10.43 11.49 3.23
CA GLY A 65 -11.06 10.24 3.64
C GLY A 65 -12.03 10.45 4.80
N GLY A 66 -12.39 9.36 5.47
CA GLY A 66 -13.30 9.41 6.63
C GLY A 66 -14.79 9.48 6.27
N ASP A 67 -15.14 9.21 5.01
CA ASP A 67 -16.51 9.02 4.56
C ASP A 67 -16.84 7.52 4.44
N PRO A 68 -17.79 6.97 5.23
CA PRO A 68 -18.19 5.57 5.12
C PRO A 68 -18.96 5.25 3.84
N THR A 69 -19.61 6.23 3.20
CA THR A 69 -20.30 5.99 1.93
C THR A 69 -19.34 6.04 0.74
N GLY A 70 -18.19 6.71 0.89
CA GLY A 70 -17.21 6.89 -0.18
C GLY A 70 -17.72 7.75 -1.35
N SER A 71 -18.71 8.60 -1.10
CA SER A 71 -19.28 9.55 -2.06
C SER A 71 -18.66 10.94 -1.93
N GLY A 72 -18.02 11.24 -0.80
CA GLY A 72 -17.46 12.55 -0.46
C GLY A 72 -18.45 13.52 0.20
N THR A 73 -19.73 13.14 0.28
CA THR A 73 -20.80 13.93 0.89
C THR A 73 -21.34 13.33 2.19
N GLY A 74 -20.92 12.11 2.53
CA GLY A 74 -21.38 11.41 3.73
C GLY A 74 -20.56 11.75 4.97
N GLY A 75 -20.85 11.05 6.06
CA GLY A 75 -20.11 11.18 7.30
C GLY A 75 -20.86 11.98 8.36
N GLU A 76 -20.89 11.42 9.57
CA GLU A 76 -21.61 11.99 10.71
C GLU A 76 -20.68 12.07 11.92
N SER A 77 -20.80 13.14 12.71
CA SER A 77 -20.05 13.27 13.95
C SER A 77 -20.66 12.41 15.07
N ILE A 78 -19.88 12.22 16.15
CA ILE A 78 -20.39 11.58 17.37
C ILE A 78 -21.51 12.37 18.05
N TYR A 79 -21.58 13.68 17.80
CA TYR A 79 -22.52 14.59 18.43
C TYR A 79 -23.90 14.59 17.74
N GLY A 80 -24.08 13.82 16.67
CA GLY A 80 -25.32 13.75 15.88
C GLY A 80 -25.60 14.99 15.04
N ARG A 81 -24.67 15.96 15.02
CA ARG A 81 -24.74 17.19 14.23
C ARG A 81 -23.33 17.68 13.90
N PRO A 82 -23.13 18.45 12.82
CA PRO A 82 -21.84 19.07 12.56
C PRO A 82 -21.39 19.94 13.74
N PHE A 83 -20.09 19.94 14.03
CA PHE A 83 -19.53 20.67 15.18
C PHE A 83 -18.68 21.87 14.75
N LYS A 84 -18.51 22.81 15.68
CA LYS A 84 -17.81 24.08 15.46
C LYS A 84 -16.35 23.88 15.00
N ASP A 85 -15.86 24.77 14.15
CA ASP A 85 -14.43 24.88 13.88
C ASP A 85 -13.64 25.33 15.12
N GLU A 86 -12.42 24.83 15.24
CA GLU A 86 -11.47 25.15 16.31
C GLU A 86 -10.14 25.58 15.67
N PHE A 87 -9.81 26.87 15.79
CA PHE A 87 -8.60 27.44 15.19
C PHE A 87 -7.59 27.82 16.27
N HIS A 88 -6.31 27.54 16.01
CA HIS A 88 -5.21 27.97 16.86
C HIS A 88 -4.12 28.67 16.05
N SER A 89 -3.57 29.76 16.58
CA SER A 89 -2.61 30.60 15.84
C SER A 89 -1.30 29.89 15.52
N ARG A 90 -0.89 28.95 16.38
CA ARG A 90 0.32 28.12 16.21
C ARG A 90 0.11 26.91 15.28
N LEU A 91 -1.14 26.54 15.00
CA LEU A 91 -1.47 25.45 14.09
C LEU A 91 -1.79 26.04 12.72
N ARG A 92 -0.87 25.83 11.78
CA ARG A 92 -0.92 26.37 10.42
C ARG A 92 -0.52 25.29 9.42
N PHE A 93 -1.04 25.38 8.20
CA PHE A 93 -0.73 24.46 7.11
C PHE A 93 0.60 24.77 6.42
N ASN A 94 1.67 24.86 7.20
CA ASN A 94 3.00 25.23 6.75
C ASN A 94 3.84 24.04 6.24
N ARG A 95 3.38 22.80 6.43
CA ARG A 95 4.07 21.57 6.05
C ARG A 95 3.08 20.43 5.78
N ARG A 96 3.59 19.39 5.12
CA ARG A 96 2.88 18.12 4.92
C ARG A 96 2.79 17.29 6.20
N GLY A 97 1.90 16.30 6.20
CA GLY A 97 1.69 15.39 7.31
C GLY A 97 0.82 15.97 8.43
N LEU A 98 0.10 17.06 8.18
CA LEU A 98 -0.94 17.55 9.09
C LEU A 98 -2.27 16.89 8.77
N VAL A 99 -3.05 16.63 9.82
CA VAL A 99 -4.40 16.05 9.76
C VAL A 99 -5.41 17.11 10.17
N ALA A 100 -6.39 17.36 9.30
CA ALA A 100 -7.43 18.36 9.53
C ALA A 100 -8.81 17.86 9.13
N MET A 101 -9.85 18.46 9.72
CA MET A 101 -11.24 18.16 9.41
C MET A 101 -11.63 18.76 8.06
N ALA A 102 -12.30 17.96 7.22
CA ALA A 102 -12.96 18.47 6.02
C ALA A 102 -14.28 19.13 6.42
N ASN A 103 -14.58 20.29 5.81
CA ASN A 103 -15.84 21.00 5.98
C ASN A 103 -16.27 21.59 4.61
N ALA A 104 -17.58 21.77 4.42
CA ALA A 104 -18.13 22.45 3.25
C ALA A 104 -18.45 23.94 3.53
N GLY A 105 -18.28 24.37 4.77
CA GLY A 105 -18.51 25.73 5.24
C GLY A 105 -18.20 25.88 6.73
N PRO A 106 -18.46 27.07 7.30
CA PRO A 106 -18.21 27.33 8.72
C PRO A 106 -19.04 26.40 9.61
N HIS A 107 -18.39 25.81 10.62
CA HIS A 107 -18.99 24.94 11.63
C HIS A 107 -19.64 23.65 11.10
N ASP A 108 -19.18 23.16 9.95
CA ASP A 108 -19.70 21.95 9.29
C ASP A 108 -18.76 20.74 9.40
N ASN A 109 -18.15 20.54 10.58
CA ASN A 109 -17.25 19.40 10.77
C ASN A 109 -18.03 18.13 11.08
N GLY A 110 -17.81 17.08 10.28
CA GLY A 110 -18.43 15.76 10.42
C GLY A 110 -17.45 14.68 10.87
N SER A 111 -17.37 13.57 10.13
CA SER A 111 -16.36 12.51 10.30
C SER A 111 -15.22 12.60 9.30
N GLN A 112 -15.39 13.38 8.23
CA GLN A 112 -14.43 13.46 7.14
C GLN A 112 -13.18 14.25 7.56
N PHE A 113 -12.04 13.77 7.13
CA PHE A 113 -10.75 14.41 7.39
C PHE A 113 -9.85 14.27 6.18
N PHE A 114 -8.80 15.07 6.12
CA PHE A 114 -7.79 14.99 5.09
C PHE A 114 -6.39 15.08 5.67
N PHE A 115 -5.45 14.45 4.97
CA PHE A 115 -4.02 14.65 5.17
C PHE A 115 -3.50 15.68 4.19
N THR A 116 -2.54 16.47 4.63
CA THR A 116 -1.82 17.42 3.78
C THR A 116 -0.58 16.76 3.18
N LEU A 117 -0.44 16.86 1.86
CA LEU A 117 0.72 16.34 1.11
C LEU A 117 1.78 17.43 0.90
N GLY A 118 1.37 18.69 0.96
CA GLY A 118 2.23 19.86 0.79
C GLY A 118 1.83 21.01 1.71
N ARG A 119 2.22 22.23 1.32
CA ARG A 119 1.82 23.47 2.01
C ARG A 119 0.45 23.89 1.51
N ALA A 120 -0.46 24.23 2.42
CA ALA A 120 -1.84 24.57 2.09
C ALA A 120 -2.26 25.86 2.81
N ASP A 121 -1.54 26.95 2.55
CA ASP A 121 -1.72 28.21 3.27
C ASP A 121 -3.14 28.82 3.09
N GLU A 122 -3.83 28.44 2.01
CA GLU A 122 -5.20 28.86 1.68
C GLU A 122 -6.28 28.26 2.61
N LEU A 123 -5.95 27.16 3.30
CA LEU A 123 -6.83 26.43 4.21
C LEU A 123 -6.72 26.98 5.66
N ASN A 124 -5.77 27.88 5.91
CA ASN A 124 -5.58 28.49 7.22
C ASN A 124 -6.84 29.25 7.67
N ASN A 125 -7.25 29.04 8.92
CA ASN A 125 -8.49 29.58 9.52
C ASN A 125 -9.79 29.18 8.82
N LYS A 126 -9.76 28.16 7.95
CA LYS A 126 -10.96 27.54 7.37
C LYS A 126 -11.20 26.14 7.90
N HIS A 127 -10.13 25.36 8.02
CA HIS A 127 -10.20 23.97 8.52
C HIS A 127 -9.58 23.81 9.90
N THR A 128 -10.17 22.94 10.70
CA THR A 128 -9.68 22.60 12.05
C THR A 128 -8.54 21.61 11.94
N ILE A 129 -7.33 22.02 12.31
CA ILE A 129 -6.17 21.13 12.44
C ILE A 129 -6.23 20.47 13.82
N PHE A 130 -6.26 19.15 13.86
CA PHE A 130 -6.40 18.42 15.12
C PHE A 130 -5.29 17.38 15.36
N GLY A 131 -4.45 17.10 14.36
CA GLY A 131 -3.33 16.18 14.55
C GLY A 131 -2.25 16.28 13.48
N LYS A 132 -1.19 15.52 13.68
CA LYS A 132 -0.07 15.34 12.74
C LYS A 132 0.34 13.89 12.65
N VAL A 133 0.87 13.50 11.51
CA VAL A 133 1.46 12.18 11.29
C VAL A 133 2.87 12.17 11.85
N THR A 134 3.23 11.09 12.54
CA THR A 134 4.59 10.86 13.05
C THR A 134 5.59 10.69 11.92
N GLY A 135 6.82 11.19 12.09
CA GLY A 135 7.85 11.23 11.06
C GLY A 135 8.07 9.87 10.36
N ASP A 136 8.10 8.80 11.14
CA ASP A 136 8.40 7.44 10.69
C ASP A 136 7.32 6.88 9.75
N THR A 137 6.07 7.36 9.88
CA THR A 137 4.92 6.88 9.10
C THR A 137 4.46 7.86 8.01
N VAL A 138 5.15 9.01 7.84
CA VAL A 138 4.80 10.00 6.80
C VAL A 138 4.91 9.41 5.40
N TYR A 139 5.87 8.51 5.15
CA TYR A 139 6.04 7.89 3.83
C TYR A 139 4.82 7.04 3.43
N ASN A 140 4.23 6.31 4.37
CA ASN A 140 3.02 5.51 4.12
C ASN A 140 1.82 6.40 3.76
N MET A 141 1.74 7.59 4.37
CA MET A 141 0.74 8.60 4.00
C MET A 141 0.98 9.14 2.58
N LEU A 142 2.23 9.42 2.20
CA LEU A 142 2.55 9.88 0.84
C LEU A 142 2.19 8.83 -0.22
N ARG A 143 2.36 7.54 0.10
CA ARG A 143 1.95 6.43 -0.77
C ARG A 143 0.45 6.42 -1.07
N LEU A 144 -0.39 6.99 -0.19
CA LEU A 144 -1.83 7.15 -0.47
C LEU A 144 -2.10 8.06 -1.67
N SER A 145 -1.17 8.95 -2.00
CA SER A 145 -1.28 9.87 -3.13
C SER A 145 -0.76 9.29 -4.46
N GLU A 146 -0.04 8.16 -4.41
CA GLU A 146 0.53 7.48 -5.58
C GLU A 146 -0.53 6.63 -6.30
N VAL A 147 -1.67 7.24 -6.64
CA VAL A 147 -2.78 6.57 -7.32
C VAL A 147 -3.25 7.39 -8.51
N GLU A 148 -3.55 6.71 -9.62
CA GLU A 148 -4.17 7.31 -10.79
C GLU A 148 -5.58 7.80 -10.45
N CYS A 149 -5.84 9.09 -10.72
CA CYS A 149 -7.08 9.77 -10.41
C CYS A 149 -7.87 10.11 -11.68
N ASP A 150 -9.20 10.03 -11.57
CA ASP A 150 -10.14 10.46 -12.60
C ASP A 150 -10.29 11.99 -12.63
N GLN A 151 -11.09 12.49 -13.58
CA GLN A 151 -11.41 13.92 -13.73
C GLN A 151 -12.10 14.53 -12.49
N GLU A 152 -12.75 13.71 -11.67
CA GLU A 152 -13.40 14.14 -10.42
C GLU A 152 -12.47 14.03 -9.19
N GLU A 153 -11.15 13.94 -9.40
CA GLU A 153 -10.13 13.78 -8.34
C GLU A 153 -10.31 12.49 -7.52
N ARG A 154 -11.08 11.54 -8.06
CA ARG A 154 -11.36 10.24 -7.45
C ARG A 154 -10.33 9.22 -7.92
N PRO A 155 -9.63 8.53 -7.02
CA PRO A 155 -8.69 7.47 -7.41
C PRO A 155 -9.43 6.27 -8.00
N LEU A 156 -8.90 5.71 -9.10
CA LEU A 156 -9.42 4.49 -9.73
C LEU A 156 -9.41 3.31 -8.76
N ASN A 157 -8.30 3.17 -8.03
CA ASN A 157 -8.11 2.14 -7.01
C ASN A 157 -7.90 2.80 -5.63
N PRO A 158 -8.98 3.20 -4.93
CA PRO A 158 -8.86 3.90 -3.67
C PRO A 158 -8.22 3.03 -2.59
N HIS A 159 -7.23 3.59 -1.89
CA HIS A 159 -6.76 3.01 -0.64
C HIS A 159 -7.86 3.02 0.41
N LYS A 160 -7.82 2.04 1.32
CA LYS A 160 -8.84 1.87 2.37
C LYS A 160 -8.19 1.77 3.73
N ILE A 161 -8.88 2.29 4.73
CA ILE A 161 -8.57 2.06 6.14
C ILE A 161 -9.05 0.64 6.48
N ARG A 162 -8.16 -0.19 7.01
CA ARG A 162 -8.50 -1.57 7.42
C ARG A 162 -9.07 -1.56 8.83
N THR A 163 -8.28 -1.04 9.77
CA THR A 163 -8.62 -1.00 11.20
C THR A 163 -8.00 0.24 11.82
N THR A 164 -8.65 0.78 12.84
CA THR A 164 -8.10 1.86 13.68
C THR A 164 -7.85 1.37 15.10
N GLU A 165 -6.68 1.67 15.64
CA GLU A 165 -6.27 1.31 17.01
C GLU A 165 -5.90 2.58 17.78
N VAL A 166 -6.50 2.80 18.95
CA VAL A 166 -6.16 3.94 19.81
C VAL A 166 -5.01 3.52 20.74
N LEU A 167 -3.81 4.03 20.48
CA LEU A 167 -2.61 3.70 21.27
C LEU A 167 -2.59 4.46 22.61
N HIS A 168 -2.97 5.74 22.59
CA HIS A 168 -3.06 6.57 23.79
C HIS A 168 -4.28 7.48 23.69
N SER A 169 -5.26 7.26 24.58
CA SER A 169 -6.43 8.13 24.71
C SER A 169 -6.16 9.21 25.76
N PRO A 170 -6.27 10.51 25.41
CA PRO A 170 -6.16 11.61 26.37
C PRO A 170 -7.47 11.89 27.13
N PHE A 171 -8.55 11.17 26.78
CA PHE A 171 -9.89 11.35 27.34
C PHE A 171 -10.36 10.04 27.98
N ASP A 172 -10.77 10.12 29.25
CA ASP A 172 -11.27 8.98 30.02
C ASP A 172 -12.80 8.84 29.94
N ASP A 173 -13.50 9.89 29.49
CA ASP A 173 -14.97 9.98 29.46
C ASP A 173 -15.61 9.44 28.17
N ILE A 174 -14.80 8.89 27.25
CA ILE A 174 -15.30 8.39 25.96
C ILE A 174 -15.92 7.01 26.15
N ILE A 175 -17.24 6.93 25.94
CA ILE A 175 -17.97 5.66 25.87
C ILE A 175 -18.36 5.42 24.40
N PRO A 176 -17.80 4.40 23.73
CA PRO A 176 -18.15 4.07 22.35
C PRO A 176 -19.64 3.74 22.23
N ARG A 177 -20.30 4.25 21.19
CA ARG A 177 -21.68 3.87 20.90
C ARG A 177 -21.71 2.48 20.27
N GLU A 178 -22.64 1.64 20.70
CA GLU A 178 -22.91 0.40 20.00
C GLU A 178 -23.51 0.70 18.62
N ARG A 179 -22.73 0.44 17.56
CA ARG A 179 -23.23 0.57 16.20
C ARG A 179 -24.37 -0.42 15.99
N LYS A 180 -25.59 0.08 15.79
CA LYS A 180 -26.61 -0.66 15.04
C LYS A 180 -26.04 -0.88 13.66
N LYS A 181 -25.51 -2.07 13.37
CA LYS A 181 -25.19 -2.46 11.99
C LYS A 181 -26.40 -2.12 11.16
N SER A 182 -26.25 -1.16 10.25
CA SER A 182 -27.34 -0.75 9.38
C SER A 182 -27.81 -2.00 8.65
N LYS A 183 -29.10 -2.29 8.76
CA LYS A 183 -29.78 -3.45 8.14
C LYS A 183 -29.45 -3.67 6.65
N LYS A 184 -28.89 -2.67 5.94
CA LYS A 184 -28.33 -2.83 4.59
C LYS A 184 -27.23 -3.88 4.45
N ASP A 185 -26.41 -4.12 5.48
CA ASP A 185 -25.39 -5.19 5.45
C ASP A 185 -25.96 -6.55 5.85
N GLU A 186 -27.07 -6.57 6.59
CA GLU A 186 -27.86 -7.78 6.82
C GLU A 186 -28.67 -8.14 5.57
N ASP A 187 -29.32 -7.20 4.88
CA ASP A 187 -30.00 -7.46 3.59
C ASP A 187 -29.02 -7.90 2.50
N LYS A 188 -27.76 -7.40 2.50
CA LYS A 188 -26.70 -7.91 1.60
C LYS A 188 -26.11 -9.25 2.05
N LYS A 189 -26.15 -9.60 3.34
CA LYS A 189 -25.73 -10.93 3.86
C LYS A 189 -26.84 -11.98 3.74
N GLU A 190 -28.11 -11.59 3.86
CA GLU A 190 -29.28 -12.42 3.61
C GLU A 190 -29.46 -12.63 2.11
N GLY A 191 -29.27 -11.59 1.28
CA GLY A 191 -29.23 -11.70 -0.18
C GLY A 191 -28.04 -12.50 -0.73
N LYS A 192 -27.01 -12.79 0.08
CA LYS A 192 -25.89 -13.67 -0.28
C LYS A 192 -25.92 -15.04 0.39
N LYS A 193 -26.93 -15.34 1.23
CA LYS A 193 -27.12 -16.66 1.84
C LYS A 193 -28.26 -17.48 1.22
N SER A 194 -28.92 -16.99 0.18
CA SER A 194 -29.95 -17.72 -0.57
C SER A 194 -29.58 -18.02 -2.03
N GLN A 195 -28.30 -18.26 -2.33
CA GLN A 195 -27.95 -19.10 -3.47
C GLN A 195 -27.65 -20.52 -2.97
N SER A 196 -28.68 -21.15 -2.38
CA SER A 196 -28.75 -22.60 -2.40
C SER A 196 -28.71 -23.03 -3.87
N LYS A 197 -27.73 -23.88 -4.19
CA LYS A 197 -27.55 -24.54 -5.49
C LYS A 197 -28.90 -24.79 -6.16
N ALA A 198 -29.20 -24.04 -7.21
CA ALA A 198 -30.26 -24.42 -8.13
C ALA A 198 -29.80 -25.70 -8.83
N THR A 199 -30.14 -26.86 -8.25
CA THR A 199 -30.23 -28.10 -9.00
C THR A 199 -31.25 -27.83 -10.11
N LYS A 200 -30.73 -27.62 -11.32
CA LYS A 200 -31.55 -27.56 -12.52
C LYS A 200 -32.18 -28.95 -12.65
N ASN A 201 -33.44 -29.08 -12.25
CA ASN A 201 -34.20 -30.28 -12.51
C ASN A 201 -34.45 -30.34 -14.01
N PHE A 202 -33.62 -31.10 -14.74
CA PHE A 202 -33.80 -31.39 -16.17
C PHE A 202 -34.90 -32.42 -16.44
N SER A 203 -35.54 -32.95 -15.38
CA SER A 203 -36.69 -33.86 -15.43
C SER A 203 -37.95 -33.31 -16.12
N LEU A 204 -37.95 -32.08 -16.64
CA LEU A 204 -39.06 -31.50 -17.40
C LEU A 204 -38.81 -31.43 -18.92
N LEU A 205 -37.63 -31.88 -19.39
CA LEU A 205 -37.25 -31.82 -20.81
C LEU A 205 -36.54 -33.11 -21.26
N SER A 206 -37.06 -34.29 -20.91
CA SER A 206 -36.56 -35.56 -21.46
C SER A 206 -37.51 -36.11 -22.53
N PHE A 207 -37.11 -35.94 -23.78
CA PHE A 207 -37.43 -36.87 -24.87
C PHE A 207 -36.12 -37.58 -25.22
N GLY A 208 -35.92 -38.83 -24.79
CA GLY A 208 -34.88 -39.71 -25.35
C GLY A 208 -34.10 -40.55 -24.32
N GLU A 209 -34.18 -41.86 -24.49
CA GLU A 209 -33.57 -42.97 -23.72
C GLU A 209 -32.02 -42.96 -23.67
N GLU A 210 -31.37 -42.08 -24.44
CA GLU A 210 -29.90 -42.00 -24.56
C GLU A 210 -29.24 -41.11 -23.47
N ALA A 211 -30.03 -40.32 -22.74
CA ALA A 211 -29.55 -39.40 -21.70
C ALA A 211 -29.34 -40.06 -20.33
N GLU A 212 -29.91 -41.25 -20.08
CA GLU A 212 -29.74 -41.95 -18.79
C GLU A 212 -28.32 -42.52 -18.65
N GLU A 213 -27.70 -42.99 -19.73
CA GLU A 213 -26.34 -43.54 -19.70
C GLU A 213 -25.28 -42.45 -19.43
N GLU A 214 -25.46 -41.23 -19.96
CA GLU A 214 -24.56 -40.11 -19.68
C GLU A 214 -24.71 -39.57 -18.24
N GLU A 215 -25.91 -39.59 -17.67
CA GLU A 215 -26.16 -39.15 -16.28
C GLU A 215 -25.53 -40.09 -15.24
N GLU A 216 -25.51 -41.39 -15.52
CA GLU A 216 -24.81 -42.37 -14.67
C GLU A 216 -23.29 -42.16 -14.70
N MET A 217 -22.70 -41.85 -15.86
CA MET A 217 -21.26 -41.56 -15.96
C MET A 217 -20.89 -40.27 -15.20
N VAL A 218 -21.68 -39.20 -15.33
CA VAL A 218 -21.39 -37.92 -14.66
C VAL A 218 -21.54 -38.03 -13.14
N THR A 219 -22.49 -38.83 -12.66
CA THR A 219 -22.66 -39.08 -11.22
C THR A 219 -21.51 -39.91 -10.66
N GLN A 220 -21.05 -40.95 -11.36
CA GLN A 220 -19.87 -41.73 -10.97
C GLN A 220 -18.57 -40.88 -10.94
N VAL A 221 -18.37 -40.01 -11.94
CA VAL A 221 -17.23 -39.08 -11.98
C VAL A 221 -17.29 -38.09 -10.80
N SER A 222 -18.47 -37.55 -10.48
CA SER A 222 -18.62 -36.64 -9.34
C SER A 222 -18.36 -37.30 -7.98
N GLN A 223 -18.64 -38.60 -7.84
CA GLN A 223 -18.38 -39.36 -6.61
C GLN A 223 -16.89 -39.69 -6.46
N THR A 224 -16.20 -40.01 -7.55
CA THR A 224 -14.75 -40.29 -7.54
C THR A 224 -13.89 -39.04 -7.29
N LEU A 225 -14.41 -37.84 -7.58
CA LEU A 225 -13.78 -36.55 -7.35
C LEU A 225 -13.94 -35.98 -5.93
N LYS A 226 -14.62 -36.71 -5.02
CA LYS A 226 -14.84 -36.23 -3.65
C LYS A 226 -13.57 -36.40 -2.80
N GLY A 227 -12.77 -35.34 -2.70
CA GLY A 227 -11.75 -35.17 -1.67
C GLY A 227 -10.28 -35.15 -2.11
N LYS A 228 -9.97 -35.18 -3.41
CA LYS A 228 -8.58 -35.00 -3.90
C LYS A 228 -8.55 -34.13 -5.14
N SER A 229 -7.84 -33.01 -5.08
CA SER A 229 -7.55 -32.15 -6.24
C SER A 229 -6.55 -32.85 -7.14
N LYS A 230 -7.04 -33.55 -8.17
CA LYS A 230 -6.22 -34.15 -9.21
C LYS A 230 -6.32 -33.33 -10.50
N SER A 231 -5.18 -33.17 -11.16
CA SER A 231 -5.06 -32.59 -12.50
C SER A 231 -5.75 -33.48 -13.53
N SER A 232 -6.26 -32.90 -14.62
CA SER A 232 -6.84 -33.64 -15.77
C SER A 232 -5.91 -34.71 -16.34
N HIS A 233 -4.61 -34.61 -16.06
CA HIS A 233 -3.58 -35.57 -16.46
C HIS A 233 -3.60 -36.90 -15.69
N ASP A 234 -4.24 -36.96 -14.52
CA ASP A 234 -4.29 -38.14 -13.65
C ASP A 234 -5.54 -39.02 -13.91
N LEU A 235 -6.37 -38.59 -14.88
CA LEU A 235 -7.61 -39.24 -15.30
C LEU A 235 -7.44 -40.13 -16.55
N LEU A 236 -6.32 -39.99 -17.28
CA LEU A 236 -6.02 -40.75 -18.48
C LEU A 236 -4.86 -41.70 -18.18
N LYS A 237 -5.17 -42.86 -17.59
CA LYS A 237 -4.17 -43.84 -17.15
C LYS A 237 -3.69 -44.78 -18.26
N ASP A 238 -4.32 -44.74 -19.42
CA ASP A 238 -4.16 -45.77 -20.46
C ASP A 238 -3.55 -45.23 -21.77
N ASP A 239 -2.97 -44.02 -21.76
CA ASP A 239 -2.36 -43.44 -22.96
C ASP A 239 -0.84 -43.77 -23.03
N PRO A 240 -0.39 -44.62 -23.97
CA PRO A 240 1.00 -45.14 -23.99
C PRO A 240 2.07 -44.10 -24.39
N LEU A 241 1.68 -42.84 -24.63
CA LEU A 241 2.56 -41.72 -24.99
C LEU A 241 2.82 -40.76 -23.82
N LEU A 242 2.19 -40.95 -22.66
CA LEU A 242 2.27 -40.04 -21.52
C LEU A 242 3.09 -40.64 -20.36
N SER A 243 4.31 -40.15 -20.18
CA SER A 243 5.16 -40.54 -19.05
C SER A 243 4.73 -39.81 -17.77
N SER A 244 4.45 -40.57 -16.72
CA SER A 244 4.03 -40.09 -15.39
C SER A 244 5.12 -39.35 -14.59
N VAL A 245 6.31 -39.14 -15.16
CA VAL A 245 7.40 -38.42 -14.52
C VAL A 245 7.33 -36.94 -14.93
N PRO A 246 7.02 -36.01 -14.01
CA PRO A 246 6.93 -34.61 -14.36
C PRO A 246 8.34 -34.08 -14.71
N ALA A 247 8.45 -33.44 -15.87
CA ALA A 247 9.69 -32.81 -16.38
C ALA A 247 10.33 -31.80 -15.41
N THR A 248 9.65 -31.44 -14.33
CA THR A 248 10.12 -30.58 -13.25
C THR A 248 11.24 -31.20 -12.41
N MET A 249 11.27 -32.54 -12.25
CA MET A 249 12.31 -33.24 -11.50
C MET A 249 13.69 -33.11 -12.19
N ALA A 250 13.73 -33.31 -13.51
CA ALA A 250 14.95 -33.16 -14.30
C ALA A 250 15.46 -31.70 -14.35
N LEU A 251 14.54 -30.73 -14.30
CA LEU A 251 14.89 -29.31 -14.18
C LEU A 251 15.48 -28.98 -12.80
N LEU A 252 14.94 -29.59 -11.73
CA LEU A 252 15.44 -29.47 -10.37
C LEU A 252 16.85 -30.05 -10.23
N ASP A 253 17.12 -31.21 -10.84
CA ASP A 253 18.44 -31.82 -10.83
C ASP A 253 19.47 -31.01 -11.62
N ARG A 254 19.08 -30.43 -12.75
CA ARG A 254 19.91 -29.47 -13.50
C ARG A 254 20.16 -28.18 -12.73
N PHE A 255 19.24 -27.77 -11.87
CA PHE A 255 19.41 -26.60 -11.03
C PHE A 255 20.37 -26.90 -9.87
N LYS A 256 20.24 -28.06 -9.23
CA LYS A 256 21.16 -28.55 -8.20
C LYS A 256 22.59 -28.68 -8.74
N SER A 257 22.77 -29.23 -9.94
CA SER A 257 24.12 -29.38 -10.52
C SER A 257 24.80 -28.05 -10.86
N LYS A 258 24.02 -27.03 -11.24
CA LYS A 258 24.53 -25.65 -11.45
C LYS A 258 24.92 -24.96 -10.14
N LEU A 259 24.21 -25.24 -9.05
CA LEU A 259 24.59 -24.72 -7.73
C LEU A 259 25.88 -25.38 -7.24
N SER A 260 26.01 -26.71 -7.39
CA SER A 260 27.25 -27.39 -7.01
C SER A 260 28.45 -26.90 -7.83
N SER A 261 28.27 -26.63 -9.12
CA SER A 261 29.36 -26.10 -9.96
C SER A 261 29.77 -24.68 -9.57
N ALA A 262 28.81 -23.81 -9.23
CA ALA A 262 29.11 -22.44 -8.80
C ALA A 262 29.84 -22.38 -7.44
N ILE A 263 29.53 -23.31 -6.53
CA ILE A 263 30.22 -23.44 -5.23
C ILE A 263 31.66 -23.95 -5.43
N THR A 264 31.89 -24.86 -6.39
CA THR A 264 33.25 -25.33 -6.70
C THR A 264 34.09 -24.30 -7.46
N GLU A 265 33.47 -23.45 -8.30
CA GLU A 265 34.17 -22.38 -9.04
C GLU A 265 34.61 -21.21 -8.14
N THR A 266 34.09 -21.12 -6.91
CA THR A 266 34.38 -20.03 -5.97
C THR A 266 35.38 -20.39 -4.87
N SER A 267 35.95 -21.60 -4.87
CA SER A 267 36.87 -22.07 -3.84
C SER A 267 38.19 -22.60 -4.42
N GLU A 268 39.04 -21.70 -4.92
CA GLU A 268 40.48 -21.94 -4.98
C GLU A 268 41.17 -21.22 -3.79
N ALA A 269 41.51 -22.04 -2.78
CA ALA A 269 42.47 -21.87 -1.68
C ALA A 269 41.96 -21.48 -0.26
N PRO A 270 42.56 -22.03 0.83
CA PRO A 270 43.07 -23.39 1.03
C PRO A 270 42.35 -24.14 2.18
N GLU A 271 42.68 -25.42 2.27
CA GLU A 271 42.18 -26.48 3.15
C GLU A 271 42.05 -26.14 4.65
N GLU A 272 40.85 -26.34 5.22
CA GLU A 272 40.69 -26.90 6.56
C GLU A 272 39.60 -27.98 6.53
N ALA A 273 39.89 -29.11 7.19
CA ALA A 273 39.13 -30.35 7.18
C ALA A 273 37.70 -30.20 7.73
N PRO A 274 36.73 -31.03 7.28
CA PRO A 274 35.36 -30.96 7.77
C PRO A 274 35.24 -31.71 9.11
N GLU A 275 34.92 -30.98 10.19
CA GLU A 275 34.42 -31.61 11.41
C GLU A 275 32.96 -32.05 11.22
N GLU A 276 32.66 -33.21 11.81
CA GLU A 276 31.45 -33.98 11.63
C GLU A 276 30.17 -33.27 12.09
N LEU A 277 29.10 -33.59 11.36
CA LEU A 277 27.68 -33.37 11.62
C LEU A 277 27.28 -33.29 13.10
N ALA A 278 26.67 -32.17 13.50
CA ALA A 278 25.72 -32.12 14.60
C ALA A 278 24.60 -31.09 14.34
N GLU A 279 23.40 -31.63 14.18
CA GLU A 279 22.06 -31.13 14.52
C GLU A 279 21.58 -29.72 14.10
N ASP A 280 20.37 -29.73 13.51
CA ASP A 280 19.53 -28.60 13.13
C ASP A 280 19.32 -27.58 14.27
N ASP A 281 20.10 -26.51 14.28
CA ASP A 281 19.76 -25.28 14.98
C ASP A 281 19.65 -24.12 13.99
N ASP A 282 18.43 -23.60 13.81
CA ASP A 282 18.02 -22.48 12.94
C ASP A 282 18.68 -21.10 13.29
N LYS A 283 19.81 -21.10 13.98
CA LYS A 283 20.53 -19.91 14.43
C LYS A 283 21.93 -19.76 13.83
N GLY A 284 22.39 -20.71 13.02
CA GLY A 284 23.70 -20.65 12.35
C GLY A 284 23.89 -19.44 11.42
N TRP A 285 22.81 -18.90 10.84
CA TRP A 285 22.89 -17.67 10.02
C TRP A 285 23.34 -16.45 10.84
N MET A 286 23.06 -16.38 12.14
CA MET A 286 23.43 -15.22 12.96
C MET A 286 24.93 -15.12 13.28
N ALA A 287 25.73 -16.14 12.93
CA ALA A 287 27.16 -16.18 13.24
C ALA A 287 28.06 -15.54 12.16
N HIS A 288 27.52 -15.14 11.00
CA HIS A 288 28.34 -14.51 9.96
C HIS A 288 28.73 -13.08 10.36
N VAL A 289 30.00 -12.90 10.76
CA VAL A 289 30.63 -11.59 10.93
C VAL A 289 30.87 -10.99 9.55
N LEU A 290 30.26 -9.83 9.26
CA LEU A 290 30.48 -9.07 8.02
C LEU A 290 31.93 -8.61 7.93
N GLN A 291 32.73 -9.27 7.10
CA GLN A 291 34.02 -8.75 6.65
C GLN A 291 33.78 -7.79 5.48
N PHE A 292 34.13 -6.52 5.67
CA PHE A 292 34.15 -5.54 4.59
C PHE A 292 35.50 -5.65 3.87
N ASP A 293 35.47 -6.03 2.60
CA ASP A 293 36.61 -5.80 1.71
C ASP A 293 36.86 -4.29 1.59
N GLU A 294 38.08 -3.84 1.92
CA GLU A 294 38.55 -2.46 1.76
C GLU A 294 38.76 -2.09 0.27
N GLN A 295 37.81 -2.41 -0.61
CA GLN A 295 37.81 -1.95 -1.98
C GLN A 295 37.09 -0.59 -2.07
N THR A 296 37.90 0.46 -2.13
CA THR A 296 37.67 1.81 -2.65
C THR A 296 36.21 2.28 -2.80
N ARG A 297 35.85 3.30 -2.02
CA ARG A 297 34.59 4.07 -2.06
C ARG A 297 34.02 4.21 -3.49
N LYS A 298 32.93 3.49 -3.78
CA LYS A 298 32.16 3.63 -5.05
C LYS A 298 31.22 4.83 -5.07
N VAL A 299 31.04 5.52 -3.94
CA VAL A 299 30.19 6.71 -3.85
C VAL A 299 31.11 7.93 -3.68
N LYS A 300 31.14 8.77 -4.72
CA LYS A 300 31.84 10.06 -4.69
C LYS A 300 30.90 11.13 -4.15
N ASP A 301 31.38 11.93 -3.21
CA ASP A 301 30.65 13.07 -2.66
C ASP A 301 30.37 14.10 -3.76
N ALA A 302 29.12 14.55 -3.89
CA ALA A 302 28.69 15.52 -4.91
C ALA A 302 29.37 16.91 -4.81
N ASN A 303 30.09 17.18 -3.72
CA ASN A 303 30.81 18.43 -3.49
C ASN A 303 32.31 18.37 -3.87
N MET A 304 32.83 17.21 -4.29
CA MET A 304 34.19 17.15 -4.84
C MET A 304 34.17 17.47 -6.33
N GLN A 305 35.01 18.42 -6.74
CA GLN A 305 35.23 18.74 -8.15
C GLN A 305 36.13 17.64 -8.75
N ASP A 306 35.56 16.79 -9.61
CA ASP A 306 36.29 15.81 -10.40
C ASP A 306 37.03 16.49 -11.57
N GLU A 307 38.07 15.85 -12.13
CA GLU A 307 38.82 16.32 -13.30
C GLU A 307 37.94 16.54 -14.56
N ASP A 308 36.73 15.96 -14.59
CA ASP A 308 35.74 16.08 -15.66
C ASP A 308 34.68 17.19 -15.42
N THR A 309 34.82 17.96 -14.34
CA THR A 309 33.87 19.02 -13.97
C THR A 309 34.21 20.33 -14.69
N PHE A 310 33.76 20.45 -15.95
CA PHE A 310 34.01 21.64 -16.76
C PHE A 310 32.94 22.72 -16.54
N GLU A 311 33.37 23.99 -16.43
CA GLU A 311 32.46 25.13 -16.40
C GLU A 311 31.63 25.24 -17.71
N ILE A 312 30.47 25.89 -17.65
CA ILE A 312 29.54 26.04 -18.80
C ILE A 312 30.17 26.78 -19.99
N SER A 313 31.16 27.63 -19.72
CA SER A 313 31.94 28.39 -20.69
C SER A 313 33.08 27.58 -21.33
N ASP A 314 33.48 26.45 -20.75
CA ASP A 314 34.62 25.67 -21.25
C ASP A 314 34.25 24.92 -22.55
N PRO A 315 35.08 25.01 -23.61
CA PRO A 315 34.86 24.26 -24.85
C PRO A 315 34.89 22.74 -24.70
N ARG A 316 35.46 22.19 -23.61
CA ARG A 316 35.48 20.74 -23.32
C ARG A 316 34.20 20.26 -22.63
N ASN A 317 33.35 21.19 -22.19
CA ASN A 317 32.08 20.84 -21.57
C ASN A 317 31.24 19.95 -22.51
N PRO A 318 30.73 18.80 -22.02
CA PRO A 318 29.98 17.86 -22.83
C PRO A 318 28.74 18.47 -23.51
N VAL A 319 28.12 19.50 -22.92
CA VAL A 319 26.98 20.21 -23.51
C VAL A 319 27.40 21.02 -24.75
N ASN A 320 28.53 21.73 -24.67
CA ASN A 320 29.06 22.51 -25.77
C ASN A 320 29.59 21.62 -26.91
N LYS A 321 30.15 20.45 -26.55
CA LYS A 321 30.58 19.44 -27.51
C LYS A 321 29.41 18.90 -28.34
N ARG A 322 28.29 18.53 -27.69
CA ARG A 322 27.07 18.07 -28.38
C ARG A 322 26.52 19.10 -29.36
N ARG A 323 26.38 20.37 -28.94
CA ARG A 323 25.89 21.46 -29.83
C ARG A 323 26.78 21.65 -31.06
N ARG A 324 28.10 21.52 -30.90
CA ARG A 324 29.05 21.63 -32.01
C ARG A 324 28.92 20.45 -32.98
N GLU A 325 28.76 19.24 -32.48
CA GLU A 325 28.56 18.06 -33.31
C GLU A 325 27.23 18.11 -34.09
N GLU A 326 26.15 18.57 -33.45
CA GLU A 326 24.86 18.80 -34.11
C GLU A 326 24.95 19.86 -35.22
N SER A 327 25.62 20.99 -34.95
CA SER A 327 25.85 22.01 -35.99
C SER A 327 26.66 21.48 -37.18
N LYS A 328 27.64 20.60 -36.92
CA LYS A 328 28.44 19.94 -37.97
C LYS A 328 27.60 18.94 -38.76
N LYS A 329 26.71 18.18 -38.11
CA LYS A 329 25.76 17.28 -38.79
C LYS A 329 24.82 18.08 -39.70
N ILE A 330 24.23 19.16 -39.22
CA ILE A 330 23.34 20.03 -40.00
C ILE A 330 24.08 20.64 -41.20
N MET A 331 25.32 21.09 -41.02
CA MET A 331 26.16 21.59 -42.11
C MET A 331 26.47 20.51 -43.16
N LYS A 332 26.75 19.29 -42.72
CA LYS A 332 27.02 18.14 -43.61
C LYS A 332 25.79 17.75 -44.41
N GLU A 333 24.61 17.74 -43.79
CA GLU A 333 23.33 17.50 -44.48
C GLU A 333 22.99 18.58 -45.50
N LYS A 334 23.22 19.86 -45.18
CA LYS A 334 23.03 20.96 -46.15
C LYS A 334 23.98 20.88 -47.34
N LYS A 335 25.21 20.42 -47.11
CA LYS A 335 26.20 20.21 -48.18
C LYS A 335 25.88 18.99 -49.04
N ALA A 336 25.23 17.97 -48.50
CA ALA A 336 24.79 16.79 -49.24
C ALA A 336 23.50 17.03 -50.06
N LYS A 337 22.72 18.07 -49.73
CA LYS A 337 21.51 18.49 -50.47
C LYS A 337 21.78 19.48 -51.62
N ARG A 338 23.02 19.91 -51.82
CA ARG A 338 23.45 20.81 -52.90
C ARG A 338 24.22 20.04 -53.95
#